data_AF-A0A2V9UK97-F1
#
_entry.id   AF-A0A2V9UK97-F1
#
_cell.length_a   1.000
_cell.length_b   1.000
_cell.length_c   1.000
_cell.angle_alpha   90.00
_cell.angle_beta   90.00
_cell.angle_gamma   90.00
#
_symmetry.space_group_name_H-M   'P 1'
#
loop_
_entity.id
_entity.type
_entity.pdbx_description
1 polymer ?
#
loop_
_entity_poly.entity_id
_entity_poly.type
_entity_poly.pdbx_seq_one_letter_code
_entity_poly.pdbx_strand_id
1 'polypeptide(L)' 'QQPATGPSDVLEIVFSHDLDIRGKDVLLVEGVVHSGVTSEFLMNDLRARGASSVKLATLLDRQSARRV' A
#
# COMPACT_ATOMS: atom_id res chain seq x y z
N GLN A 1 -39.68 -21.50 19.25
CA GLN A 1 -38.95 -20.22 19.33
C GLN A 1 -37.64 -20.42 18.57
N GLN A 2 -37.41 -19.64 17.53
CA GLN A 2 -36.26 -19.78 16.63
C GLN A 2 -35.82 -18.35 16.29
N PRO A 3 -34.58 -17.92 16.56
CA PRO A 3 -34.17 -16.57 16.15
C PRO A 3 -33.84 -16.60 14.66
N ALA A 4 -34.43 -15.66 13.94
CA ALA A 4 -34.19 -15.42 12.53
C ALA A 4 -32.75 -14.96 12.30
N THR A 5 -32.02 -15.65 11.42
CA THR A 5 -30.74 -15.21 10.88
C THR A 5 -30.98 -14.07 9.89
N GLY A 6 -30.80 -12.83 10.34
CA GLY A 6 -30.70 -11.67 9.43
C GLY A 6 -29.42 -11.75 8.58
N PRO A 7 -29.38 -11.12 7.39
CA PRO A 7 -28.22 -11.20 6.52
C PRO A 7 -27.00 -10.62 7.24
N SER A 8 -25.98 -11.43 7.46
CA SER A 8 -24.66 -10.92 7.77
C SER A 8 -24.22 -10.09 6.56
N ASP A 9 -24.00 -8.79 6.73
CA ASP A 9 -23.32 -7.97 5.73
C ASP A 9 -21.90 -8.53 5.55
N VAL A 10 -21.77 -9.48 4.63
CA VAL A 10 -20.47 -10.04 4.25
C VAL A 10 -19.76 -8.96 3.45
N LEU A 11 -18.83 -8.26 4.11
CA LEU A 11 -17.94 -7.33 3.43
C LEU A 11 -16.94 -8.14 2.60
N GLU A 12 -17.14 -8.18 1.28
CA GLU A 12 -16.20 -8.80 0.36
C GLU A 12 -15.01 -7.86 0.10
N ILE A 13 -13.81 -8.28 0.51
CA ILE A 13 -12.57 -7.54 0.22
C ILE A 13 -12.08 -7.98 -1.16
N VAL A 14 -12.34 -7.16 -2.17
CA VAL A 14 -11.83 -7.37 -3.52
C VAL A 14 -10.41 -6.79 -3.62
N PHE A 15 -9.41 -7.64 -3.80
CA PHE A 15 -8.04 -7.21 -4.06
C PHE A 15 -7.75 -7.30 -5.57
N SER A 16 -7.81 -6.16 -6.27
CA SER A 16 -7.36 -6.08 -7.67
C SER A 16 -5.90 -5.59 -7.71
N HIS A 17 -5.06 -6.31 -8.46
CA HIS A 17 -3.65 -5.98 -8.65
C HIS A 17 -3.41 -4.95 -9.76
N ASP A 18 -4.45 -4.63 -10.54
CA ASP A 18 -4.31 -3.89 -11.79
C ASP A 18 -4.87 -2.47 -11.65
N LEU A 19 -4.16 -1.66 -10.86
CA LEU A 19 -4.38 -0.22 -10.84
C LEU A 19 -3.56 0.40 -11.98
N ASP A 20 -4.22 1.05 -12.95
CA ASP A 20 -3.52 1.85 -13.95
C ASP A 20 -2.90 3.08 -13.27
N ILE A 21 -1.57 3.14 -13.27
CA ILE A 21 -0.78 4.19 -12.64
C ILE A 21 0.06 4.99 -13.63
N ARG A 22 -0.01 4.70 -14.93
CA ARG A 22 0.79 5.41 -15.94
C ARG A 22 0.43 6.89 -15.96
N GLY A 23 1.45 7.75 -15.88
CA GLY A 23 1.30 9.20 -15.86
C GLY A 23 0.65 9.77 -14.60
N LYS A 24 0.41 8.96 -13.55
CA LYS A 24 -0.24 9.42 -12.31
C LYS A 24 0.76 9.72 -11.20
N ASP A 25 0.37 10.60 -10.29
CA ASP A 25 1.10 10.83 -9.03
C ASP A 25 0.65 9.80 -7.98
N VAL A 26 1.61 9.06 -7.44
CA VAL A 26 1.36 7.91 -6.54
C VAL A 26 1.89 8.21 -5.13
N LEU A 27 1.07 7.96 -4.12
CA LEU A 27 1.47 7.98 -2.71
C LEU A 27 1.48 6.55 -2.15
N LEU A 28 2.67 6.03 -1.88
CA LEU A 28 2.85 4.79 -1.13
C LEU A 28 2.62 5.08 0.36
N VAL A 29 1.70 4.36 0.99
CA VAL A 29 1.37 4.53 2.41
C VAL A 29 1.76 3.28 3.19
N GLU A 30 2.65 3.41 4.17
CA GLU A 30 3.13 2.31 5.00
C GLU A 30 2.93 2.58 6.49
N GLY A 31 2.63 1.55 7.28
CA GLY A 31 2.55 1.69 8.73
C GLY A 31 3.91 1.97 9.38
N VAL A 32 4.95 1.20 9.03
CA VAL A 32 6.30 1.37 9.57
C VAL A 32 7.36 1.18 8.50
N VAL A 33 8.36 2.05 8.50
CA VAL A 33 9.59 1.90 7.72
C VAL A 33 10.71 1.47 8.65
N HIS A 34 11.37 0.35 8.33
CA HIS A 34 12.51 -0.17 9.09
C HIS A 34 13.84 0.06 8.37
N SER A 35 14.24 -0.84 7.48
CA SER A 35 15.48 -0.69 6.70
C SER A 35 15.31 0.21 5.47
N GLY A 36 14.08 0.37 5.00
CA GLY A 36 13.73 1.08 3.76
C GLY A 36 13.84 0.23 2.49
N VAL A 37 14.37 -1.00 2.56
CA VAL A 37 14.59 -1.86 1.38
C VAL A 37 13.29 -2.17 0.64
N THR A 38 12.23 -2.54 1.36
CA THR A 38 10.91 -2.83 0.76
C THR A 38 10.31 -1.58 0.14
N SER A 39 10.33 -0.46 0.86
CA SER A 39 9.77 0.80 0.38
C SER A 39 10.50 1.27 -0.90
N GLU A 40 11.84 1.16 -0.93
CA GLU A 40 12.65 1.51 -2.10
C GLU A 40 12.35 0.60 -3.31
N PHE A 41 12.27 -0.71 -3.08
CA PHE A 41 11.87 -1.68 -4.10
C PHE A 41 10.50 -1.34 -4.70
N LEU A 42 9.49 -1.10 -3.86
CA LEU A 42 8.13 -0.75 -4.30
C LEU A 42 8.09 0.58 -5.04
N MET A 43 8.80 1.60 -4.54
CA MET A 43 8.87 2.89 -5.22
C MET A 43 9.51 2.78 -6.60
N ASN A 44 10.53 1.93 -6.76
CA ASN A 44 11.17 1.68 -8.05
C ASN A 44 10.26 0.90 -9.01
N ASP A 45 9.54 -0.10 -8.52
CA ASP A 45 8.53 -0.81 -9.32
C ASP A 45 7.43 0.14 -9.85
N LEU A 46 6.88 0.99 -8.97
CA LEU A 46 5.83 1.95 -9.33
C LEU A 46 6.31 2.97 -10.37
N ARG A 47 7.57 3.41 -10.28
CA ARG A 47 8.19 4.26 -11.31
C ARG A 47 8.39 3.51 -12.62
N ALA A 48 8.89 2.29 -12.58
CA ALA A 48 9.12 1.46 -13.78
C ALA A 48 7.80 1.16 -14.53
N ARG A 49 6.69 1.07 -13.80
CA ARG A 49 5.33 0.94 -14.35
C ARG A 49 4.79 2.22 -15.00
N GLY A 50 5.51 3.34 -14.88
CA GLY A 50 5.21 4.60 -15.58
C GLY A 50 4.53 5.68 -14.73
N ALA A 51 4.58 5.60 -13.40
CA ALA A 51 4.10 6.68 -12.54
C ALA A 51 4.82 8.02 -12.85
N SER A 52 4.08 9.13 -12.85
CA SER A 52 4.61 10.49 -13.00
C SER A 52 5.48 10.88 -11.80
N SER A 53 5.00 10.57 -10.59
CA SER A 53 5.75 10.72 -9.36
C SER A 53 5.39 9.63 -8.36
N VAL A 54 6.32 9.33 -7.45
CA VAL A 54 6.08 8.40 -6.34
C VAL A 54 6.63 9.01 -5.06
N LYS A 55 5.77 9.19 -4.06
CA LYS A 55 6.11 9.67 -2.71
C LYS A 55 5.76 8.60 -1.67
N LEU A 56 6.43 8.64 -0.53
CA LEU A 56 6.19 7.74 0.61
C LEU A 56 5.62 8.55 1.78
N ALA A 57 4.51 8.07 2.35
CA ALA A 57 4.01 8.48 3.65
C ALA A 57 4.08 7.28 4.59
N THR A 58 4.63 7.47 5.79
CA THR A 58 4.63 6.44 6.82
C THR A 58 4.22 6.99 8.16
N LEU A 59 3.56 6.15 8.96
CA LEU A 59 3.20 6.50 10.33
C LEU A 59 4.44 6.52 11.25
N LEU A 60 5.39 5.58 11.07
CA LEU A 60 6.59 5.49 11.90
C LEU A 60 7.84 5.17 11.07
N ASP A 61 8.86 6.02 11.15
CA ASP A 61 10.16 5.84 10.49
C ASP A 61 11.25 5.49 11.52
N ARG A 62 11.78 4.25 11.46
CA ARG A 62 12.90 3.80 12.30
C ARG A 62 14.23 4.14 11.65
N GLN A 63 14.56 5.42 11.63
CA GLN A 63 15.76 5.95 10.95
C GLN A 63 17.07 5.26 11.35
N SER A 64 17.22 4.84 12.60
CA SER A 64 18.41 4.14 13.10
C SER A 64 18.66 2.76 12.47
N ALA A 65 17.66 2.19 11.81
CA ALA A 65 17.74 0.89 11.16
C ALA A 65 17.89 0.99 9.63
N ARG A 66 17.96 2.21 9.08
CA ARG A 66 18.15 2.39 7.64
C ARG A 66 19.49 1.82 7.22
N ARG A 67 19.49 1.23 6.03
CA ARG A 67 20.72 0.80 5.38
C ARG A 67 21.50 2.06 4.95
N VAL A 68 22.72 2.22 5.45
CA VAL A 68 23.69 3.24 4.97
C VAL A 68 24.46 2.73 3.77
#